data_AF-A0A2T5G904-F1
#
_entry.id   AF-A0A2T5G904-F1
#
_cell.length_a   1.000
_cell.length_b   1.000
_cell.length_c   1.000
_cell.angle_alpha   90.00
_cell.angle_beta   90.00
_cell.angle_gamma   90.00
#
_symmetry.space_group_name_H-M   'P 1'
#
loop_
_entity.id
_entity.type
_entity.pdbx_description
1 polymer ?
#
loop_
_entity_poly.entity_id
_entity_poly.type
_entity_poly.pdbx_seq_one_letter_code
_entity_poly.pdbx_strand_id
1 'polypeptide(L)'
;MDKLIPFLGSASGPLRPSDGGGRPSVSGGAPGVGRDFAETLRDALREVERSEREVAALSQRMAAGEPVPVEEVVLKSQELTFLVLAAAEVRNRVIEAYHDLMRMPL
;
A
#
# COMPACT_ATOMS: atom_id res chain seq x y z
N MET A 1 -24.19 -50.89 -43.26
CA MET A 1 -25.20 -51.67 -42.52
C MET A 1 -24.83 -51.57 -41.05
N ASP A 2 -25.22 -50.51 -40.37
CA ASP A 2 -26.53 -50.42 -39.70
C ASP A 2 -26.61 -51.46 -38.56
N LYS A 3 -26.39 -51.00 -37.32
CA LYS A 3 -27.48 -50.99 -36.32
C LYS A 3 -27.01 -50.56 -34.93
N LEU A 4 -27.71 -49.54 -34.46
CA LEU A 4 -28.30 -49.39 -33.12
C LEU A 4 -27.41 -49.26 -31.88
N ILE A 5 -27.45 -48.03 -31.38
CA ILE A 5 -27.52 -47.66 -29.96
C ILE A 5 -28.63 -48.48 -29.27
N PRO A 6 -28.45 -48.85 -28.00
CA PRO A 6 -29.54 -48.74 -27.04
C PRO A 6 -29.13 -47.89 -25.84
N PHE A 7 -29.73 -46.71 -25.77
CA PHE A 7 -29.91 -45.94 -24.54
C PHE A 7 -30.92 -46.73 -23.69
N LEU A 8 -30.61 -46.97 -22.41
CA LEU A 8 -31.53 -47.11 -21.27
C LEU A 8 -30.76 -47.74 -20.08
N GLY A 9 -30.57 -46.97 -19.01
CA GLY A 9 -30.01 -47.53 -17.77
C GLY A 9 -29.60 -46.48 -16.74
N SER A 10 -30.59 -45.97 -16.01
CA SER A 10 -30.49 -45.05 -14.87
C SER A 10 -29.36 -45.36 -13.87
N ALA A 11 -28.63 -44.31 -13.49
CA ALA A 11 -27.99 -44.19 -12.18
C ALA A 11 -27.85 -42.71 -11.77
N SER A 12 -28.98 -42.01 -11.64
CA SER A 12 -29.05 -40.79 -10.82
C SER A 12 -28.92 -41.18 -9.36
N GLY A 13 -27.70 -41.11 -8.82
CA GLY A 13 -27.46 -41.05 -7.38
C GLY A 13 -27.42 -39.58 -6.94
N PRO A 14 -28.19 -39.16 -5.91
CA PRO A 14 -28.18 -37.77 -5.47
C PRO A 14 -26.80 -37.43 -4.89
N LEU A 15 -26.15 -36.41 -5.46
CA LEU A 15 -25.00 -35.75 -4.87
C LEU A 15 -25.44 -35.17 -3.51
N ARG A 16 -25.03 -35.82 -2.41
CA ARG A 16 -25.17 -35.26 -1.08
C ARG A 16 -24.35 -33.97 -1.01
N PRO A 17 -24.93 -32.83 -0.58
CA PRO A 17 -24.12 -31.69 -0.20
C PRO A 17 -23.32 -32.07 1.04
N SER A 18 -22.00 -31.96 0.94
CA SER A 18 -21.11 -31.99 2.10
C SER A 18 -21.34 -30.71 2.89
N ASP A 19 -22.22 -30.78 3.88
CA ASP A 19 -22.31 -29.80 4.95
C ASP A 19 -21.04 -29.91 5.80
N GLY A 20 -20.24 -28.85 5.74
CA GLY A 20 -18.94 -28.73 6.39
C GLY A 20 -18.61 -27.25 6.50
N GLY A 21 -19.47 -26.53 7.22
CA GLY A 21 -19.31 -25.12 7.54
C GLY A 21 -18.01 -24.85 8.28
N GLY A 22 -16.95 -24.57 7.53
CA GLY A 22 -15.74 -23.88 7.98
C GLY A 22 -15.72 -22.51 7.34
N ARG A 23 -16.60 -21.60 7.78
CA ARG A 23 -16.40 -20.17 7.52
C ARG A 23 -15.00 -19.84 8.02
N PRO A 24 -14.11 -19.19 7.23
CA PRO A 24 -12.90 -18.63 7.80
C PRO A 24 -13.37 -17.68 8.90
N SER A 25 -13.11 -18.08 10.14
CA SER A 25 -13.20 -17.21 11.28
C SER A 25 -12.23 -16.07 10.99
N VAL A 26 -12.77 -14.91 10.60
CA VAL A 26 -12.06 -13.64 10.70
C VAL A 26 -11.94 -13.31 12.19
N SER A 27 -11.07 -14.08 12.85
CA SER A 27 -10.52 -13.76 14.15
C SER A 27 -9.83 -12.40 14.03
N GLY A 28 -10.23 -11.50 14.93
CA GLY A 28 -9.77 -10.13 15.13
C GLY A 28 -8.42 -9.76 14.53
N GLY A 29 -8.45 -8.64 13.80
CA GLY A 29 -7.30 -7.99 13.18
C GLY A 29 -6.09 -7.91 14.11
N ALA A 30 -4.95 -8.29 13.54
CA ALA A 30 -3.69 -8.52 14.21
C ALA A 30 -3.16 -7.27 14.96
N PRO A 31 -2.60 -7.44 16.17
CA PRO A 31 -1.81 -6.43 16.86
C PRO A 31 -0.42 -6.33 16.20
N GLY A 32 -0.34 -5.73 15.01
CA GLY A 32 0.92 -5.55 14.26
C GLY A 32 0.92 -4.37 13.30
N VAL A 33 -0.21 -4.14 12.62
CA VAL A 33 -0.34 -3.15 11.53
C VAL A 33 0.04 -1.72 11.92
N GLY A 34 -0.25 -1.31 13.17
CA GLY A 34 0.08 0.05 13.65
C GLY A 34 1.58 0.30 13.84
N ARG A 35 2.36 -0.76 14.11
CA ARG A 35 3.82 -0.66 14.30
C ARG A 35 4.53 -0.53 12.96
N ASP A 36 4.14 -1.37 12.01
CA ASP A 36 4.67 -1.36 10.62
C ASP A 36 4.40 -0.01 9.93
N PHE A 37 3.24 0.59 10.18
CA PHE A 37 2.89 1.90 9.64
C PHE A 37 3.72 3.04 10.26
N ALA A 38 3.91 3.05 11.58
CA ALA A 38 4.71 4.07 12.25
C ALA A 38 6.20 3.99 11.85
N GLU A 39 6.70 2.80 11.57
CA GLU A 39 8.04 2.59 10.99
C GLU A 39 8.09 3.12 9.54
N THR A 40 7.13 2.76 8.70
CA THR A 40 7.05 3.25 7.31
C THR A 40 6.97 4.79 7.24
N LEU A 41 6.18 5.43 8.10
CA LEU A 41 6.10 6.89 8.18
C LEU A 41 7.43 7.52 8.60
N ARG A 42 8.12 6.89 9.55
CA ARG A 42 9.43 7.36 10.02
C ARG A 42 10.47 7.28 8.90
N ASP A 43 10.43 6.22 8.11
CA ASP A 43 11.32 6.05 6.96
C ASP A 43 10.99 7.05 5.85
N ALA A 44 9.71 7.31 5.57
CA ALA A 44 9.29 8.35 4.64
C ALA A 44 9.76 9.75 5.07
N LEU A 45 9.69 10.07 6.36
CA LEU A 45 10.20 11.34 6.90
C LEU A 45 11.72 11.46 6.75
N ARG A 46 12.47 10.37 6.97
CA ARG A 46 13.91 10.33 6.73
C ARG A 46 14.24 10.53 5.25
N GLU A 47 13.41 9.99 4.36
CA GLU A 47 13.55 10.18 2.93
C GLU A 47 13.39 11.67 2.53
N VAL A 48 12.40 12.37 3.10
CA VAL A 48 12.22 13.83 2.93
C VAL A 48 13.48 14.58 3.36
N GLU A 49 14.01 14.29 4.55
CA GLU A 49 15.22 14.95 5.08
C GLU A 49 16.45 14.66 4.19
N ARG A 50 16.52 13.48 3.59
CA ARG A 50 17.58 13.12 2.64
C ARG A 50 17.45 13.90 1.33
N SER A 51 16.28 13.91 0.72
CA SER A 51 16.02 14.67 -0.51
C SER A 51 16.24 16.17 -0.32
N GLU A 52 15.86 16.74 0.83
CA GLU A 52 16.09 18.15 1.13
C GLU A 52 17.59 18.48 1.12
N ARG A 53 18.40 17.66 1.79
CA ARG A 53 19.86 17.82 1.81
C ARG A 53 20.49 17.66 0.42
N GLU A 54 19.99 16.72 -0.37
CA GLU A 54 20.45 16.51 -1.75
C GLU A 54 20.18 17.74 -2.62
N VAL A 55 18.96 18.27 -2.59
CA VAL A 55 18.58 19.50 -3.33
C VAL A 55 19.42 20.69 -2.86
N ALA A 56 19.64 20.83 -1.55
CA ALA A 56 20.46 21.90 -1.00
C ALA A 56 21.92 21.80 -1.47
N ALA A 57 22.51 20.60 -1.46
CA ALA A 57 23.87 20.37 -1.94
C ALA A 57 24.00 20.65 -3.43
N LEU A 58 23.06 20.15 -4.25
CA LEU A 58 23.02 20.41 -5.68
C LEU A 58 22.89 21.91 -6.00
N SER A 59 22.02 22.61 -5.27
CA SER A 59 21.84 24.06 -5.42
C SER A 59 23.11 24.84 -5.05
N GLN A 60 23.80 24.45 -3.98
CA GLN A 60 25.08 25.07 -3.59
C GLN A 60 26.17 24.83 -4.62
N ARG A 61 26.30 23.60 -5.12
CA ARG A 61 27.30 23.24 -6.16
C ARG A 61 27.04 24.00 -7.45
N MET A 62 25.77 24.11 -7.87
CA MET A 62 25.39 24.94 -9.01
C MET A 62 25.77 26.41 -8.80
N ALA A 63 25.45 26.98 -7.62
CA ALA A 63 25.79 28.37 -7.30
C ALA A 63 27.30 28.61 -7.21
N ALA A 64 28.08 27.58 -6.86
CA ALA A 64 29.54 27.60 -6.86
C ALA A 64 30.16 27.50 -8.27
N GLY A 65 29.35 27.32 -9.32
CA GLY A 65 29.81 27.18 -10.70
C GLY A 65 30.34 25.80 -11.05
N GLU A 66 30.08 24.78 -10.22
CA GLU A 66 30.37 23.39 -10.58
C GLU A 66 29.49 22.95 -11.77
N PRO A 67 29.95 21.98 -12.58
CA PRO A 67 29.18 21.44 -13.70
C PRO A 67 28.04 20.53 -13.19
N VAL A 68 27.03 21.14 -12.57
CA VAL A 68 25.78 20.50 -12.17
C VAL A 68 24.73 20.83 -13.23
N PRO A 69 24.05 19.84 -13.83
CA PRO A 69 22.95 20.08 -14.76
C PRO A 69 21.83 20.86 -14.07
N VAL A 70 21.38 21.96 -14.67
CA VAL A 70 20.30 22.78 -14.09
C VAL A 70 19.00 21.98 -14.01
N GLU A 71 18.78 21.11 -15.00
CA GLU A 71 17.63 20.23 -15.09
C GLU A 71 17.54 19.28 -13.89
N GLU A 72 18.69 18.79 -13.41
CA GLU A 72 18.77 17.88 -12.27
C GLU A 72 18.32 18.57 -10.98
N VAL A 73 18.79 19.79 -10.74
CA VAL A 73 18.42 20.54 -9.52
C VAL A 73 16.96 20.92 -9.52
N VAL A 74 16.44 21.33 -10.68
CA VAL A 74 15.02 21.67 -10.84
C VAL A 74 14.14 20.42 -10.67
N LEU A 75 14.52 19.28 -11.25
CA LEU A 75 13.78 18.02 -11.09
C LEU A 75 13.79 17.56 -9.63
N LYS A 76 14.96 17.55 -8.99
CA LYS A 76 15.10 17.16 -7.58
C LYS A 76 14.32 18.08 -6.64
N SER A 77 14.25 19.38 -6.95
CA SER A 77 13.44 20.34 -6.20
C SER A 77 11.93 20.06 -6.34
N GLN A 78 11.47 19.66 -7.53
CA GLN A 78 10.09 19.26 -7.76
C GLN A 78 9.75 17.95 -7.03
N GLU A 79 10.65 16.96 -7.08
CA GLU A 79 10.53 15.71 -6.32
C GLU A 79 10.38 15.98 -4.83
N LEU A 80 11.24 16.83 -4.25
CA LEU A 80 11.16 17.23 -2.84
C LEU A 80 9.81 17.88 -2.50
N THR A 81 9.34 18.79 -3.35
CA THR A 81 8.05 19.47 -3.13
C THR A 81 6.90 18.47 -3.09
N PHE A 82 6.88 17.52 -4.03
CA PHE A 82 5.89 16.44 -4.03
C PHE A 82 6.00 15.57 -2.77
N LEU A 83 7.22 15.22 -2.34
CA LEU A 83 7.46 14.39 -1.16
C LEU A 83 6.93 15.04 0.12
N VAL A 84 7.15 16.35 0.27
CA VAL A 84 6.65 17.13 1.42
C VAL A 84 5.12 17.15 1.45
N LEU A 85 4.47 17.33 0.29
CA LEU A 85 3.01 17.27 0.18
C LEU A 85 2.47 15.88 0.54
N ALA A 86 3.11 14.83 0.04
CA ALA A 86 2.76 13.46 0.37
C ALA A 86 2.90 13.18 1.88
N ALA A 87 3.98 13.65 2.51
CA ALA A 87 4.20 13.49 3.95
C ALA A 87 3.12 14.22 4.78
N ALA A 88 2.68 15.40 4.34
CA ALA A 88 1.58 16.13 4.99
C ALA A 88 0.26 15.36 4.92
N GLU A 89 -0.03 14.72 3.77
CA GLU A 89 -1.22 13.88 3.61
C GLU A 89 -1.20 12.68 4.55
N VAL A 90 -0.06 12.00 4.66
CA VAL A 90 0.08 10.87 5.58
C VAL A 90 -0.11 11.33 7.03
N ARG A 91 0.44 12.48 7.42
CA ARG A 91 0.22 13.06 8.76
C ARG A 91 -1.27 13.24 9.05
N ASN A 92 -2.03 13.79 8.11
CA ASN A 92 -3.47 13.99 8.26
C ASN A 92 -4.17 12.65 8.43
N ARG A 93 -3.82 11.65 7.61
CA ARG A 93 -4.39 10.30 7.68
C ARG A 93 -4.09 9.57 9.00
N VAL A 94 -2.90 9.78 9.59
CA VAL A 94 -2.53 9.25 10.91
C VAL A 94 -3.45 9.81 11.99
N ILE A 95 -3.66 11.13 11.97
CA ILE A 95 -4.50 11.83 12.93
C ILE A 95 -5.95 11.33 12.81
N GLU A 96 -6.46 11.19 11.58
CA GLU A 96 -7.79 10.62 11.31
C GLU A 96 -7.93 9.19 11.84
N ALA A 97 -6.98 8.30 11.55
CA ALA A 97 -7.01 6.92 12.01
C ALA A 97 -7.01 6.81 13.55
N TYR A 98 -6.27 7.69 14.24
CA TYR A 98 -6.30 7.79 15.70
C TYR A 98 -7.68 8.27 16.21
N HIS A 99 -8.27 9.26 15.55
CA HIS A 99 -9.61 9.74 15.89
C HIS A 99 -10.71 8.71 15.61
N ASP A 100 -10.60 7.92 14.54
CA ASP A 100 -11.58 6.88 14.18
C ASP A 100 -11.59 5.74 15.22
N LEU A 101 -10.42 5.33 15.71
CA LEU A 101 -10.30 4.38 16.83
C LEU A 101 -11.00 4.88 18.10
N MET A 102 -10.95 6.19 18.37
CA MET A 102 -11.63 6.82 19.52
C MET A 102 -13.14 6.98 19.32
N ARG A 103 -13.60 7.01 18.06
CA ARG A 103 -15.01 7.20 17.69
C ARG A 103 -15.76 5.91 17.45
N MET A 104 -15.10 4.76 17.36
CA MET A 104 -15.77 3.46 17.42
C MET A 104 -16.44 3.32 18.79
N PRO A 105 -17.77 3.40 18.89
CA PRO A 105 -18.43 3.02 20.14
C PRO A 105 -18.29 1.50 20.27
N LEU A 106 -17.89 1.06 21.47
CA LEU A 106 -18.05 -0.34 21.89
C LEU A 106 -19.53 -0.72 21.87
#